data_AF-A0A935ZB51-F1
#
_entry.id   AF-A0A935ZB51-F1
#
_cell.length_a   1.000
_cell.length_b   1.000
_cell.length_c   1.000
_cell.angle_alpha   90.00
_cell.angle_beta   90.00
_cell.angle_gamma   90.00
#
_symmetry.space_group_name_H-M   'P 1'
#
loop_
_entity.id
_entity.type
_entity.pdbx_description
1 polymer ?
#
loop_
_entity_poly.entity_id
_entity_poly.type
_entity_poly.pdbx_seq_one_letter_code
_entity_poly.pdbx_strand_id
1 'polypeptide(L)'
;MACPALLACSRDPIELEADDRQKLALLLAADAKVDGALAEAERLDRHGKGEDAAKLVEGEATRALGDATALLIETKPLSPWGTSLHAELGKLFSDRKAAMPGYASALRSSDAKVKLEAALLQAGLEKRALAIAAATKATRKN
;
A
#
# COMPACT_ATOMS: atom_id res chain seq x y z
N MET A 1 -24.66 31.16 39.32
CA MET A 1 -24.81 30.38 38.06
C MET A 1 -23.43 30.18 37.47
N ALA A 2 -22.84 29.01 37.66
CA ALA A 2 -21.54 28.68 37.10
C ALA A 2 -21.75 27.95 35.76
N CYS A 3 -21.20 28.50 34.67
CA CYS A 3 -21.06 27.79 33.41
C CYS A 3 -20.17 26.57 33.62
N PRO A 4 -20.60 25.35 33.32
CA PRO A 4 -19.67 24.26 33.13
C PRO A 4 -18.94 24.54 31.82
N ALA A 5 -17.68 24.97 31.94
CA ALA A 5 -16.76 25.02 30.84
C ALA A 5 -16.70 23.63 30.21
N LEU A 6 -17.03 23.57 28.93
CA LEU A 6 -16.81 22.44 28.05
C LEU A 6 -15.34 22.02 28.17
N LEU A 7 -15.06 20.98 28.97
CA LEU A 7 -13.83 20.20 28.89
C LEU A 7 -13.87 19.46 27.55
N ALA A 8 -13.57 20.19 26.48
CA ALA A 8 -13.14 19.58 25.23
C ALA A 8 -11.82 18.87 25.53
N CYS A 9 -11.90 17.58 25.85
CA CYS A 9 -10.74 16.71 26.00
C CYS A 9 -10.00 16.67 24.66
N SER A 10 -9.03 17.57 24.46
CA SER A 10 -8.05 17.44 23.38
C SER A 10 -7.19 16.23 23.73
N ARG A 11 -7.38 15.10 23.03
CA ARG A 11 -6.51 13.94 23.13
C ARG A 11 -5.05 14.36 22.93
N ASP A 12 -4.14 13.75 23.68
CA ASP A 12 -2.71 14.01 23.56
C ASP A 12 -2.26 13.65 22.13
N PRO A 13 -1.50 14.52 21.43
CA PRO A 13 -0.93 14.22 20.12
C PRO A 13 -0.21 12.87 20.05
N ILE A 14 0.44 12.43 21.13
CA ILE A 14 1.14 11.14 21.22
C ILE A 14 0.15 9.98 21.16
N GLU A 15 -1.00 10.08 21.85
CA GLU A 15 -2.06 9.07 21.82
C GLU A 15 -2.70 8.99 20.43
N LEU A 16 -2.92 10.14 19.77
CA LEU A 16 -3.43 10.19 18.39
C LEU A 16 -2.47 9.52 17.40
N GLU A 17 -1.16 9.77 17.52
CA GLU A 17 -0.16 9.10 16.68
C GLU A 17 -0.12 7.58 16.94
N ALA A 18 -0.27 7.14 18.20
CA ALA A 18 -0.30 5.72 18.53
C ALA A 18 -1.52 5.00 17.93
N ASP A 19 -2.71 5.61 18.01
CA ASP A 19 -3.93 5.12 17.37
C ASP A 19 -3.74 5.04 15.83
N ASP A 20 -3.16 6.07 15.22
CA ASP A 20 -2.93 6.11 13.79
C ASP A 20 -1.88 5.08 13.33
N ARG A 21 -0.85 4.79 14.14
CA ARG A 21 0.13 3.72 13.83
C ARG A 21 -0.56 2.37 13.68
N GLN A 22 -1.51 2.04 14.56
CA GLN A 22 -2.24 0.78 14.49
C GLN A 22 -3.06 0.71 13.20
N LYS A 23 -3.79 1.79 12.86
CA LYS A 23 -4.57 1.85 11.61
C LYS A 23 -3.70 1.75 10.37
N LEU A 24 -2.58 2.47 10.33
CA LEU A 24 -1.62 2.42 9.21
C LEU A 24 -0.96 1.04 9.09
N ALA A 25 -0.70 0.36 10.20
CA ALA A 25 -0.20 -1.01 10.18
C ALA A 25 -1.20 -2.00 9.55
N LEU A 26 -2.51 -1.82 9.78
CA LEU A 26 -3.54 -2.62 9.12
C LEU A 26 -3.58 -2.39 7.61
N LEU A 27 -3.41 -1.13 7.16
CA LEU A 27 -3.31 -0.80 5.74
C LEU A 27 -2.10 -1.45 5.08
N LEU A 28 -0.94 -1.40 5.73
CA LEU A 28 0.28 -2.05 5.24
C LEU A 28 0.15 -3.57 5.22
N ALA A 29 -0.54 -4.17 6.19
CA ALA A 29 -0.84 -5.60 6.19
C ALA A 29 -1.78 -5.99 5.04
N ALA A 30 -2.71 -5.11 4.65
CA ALA A 30 -3.54 -5.31 3.47
C ALA A 30 -2.71 -5.22 2.18
N ASP A 31 -1.81 -4.23 2.07
CA ASP A 31 -0.90 -4.07 0.92
C ASP A 31 0.08 -5.25 0.78
N ALA A 32 0.53 -5.85 1.88
CA ALA A 32 1.38 -7.04 1.86
C ALA A 32 0.74 -8.25 1.12
N LYS A 33 -0.60 -8.29 1.02
CA LYS A 33 -1.28 -9.30 0.19
C LYS A 33 -1.08 -9.06 -1.31
N VAL A 34 -1.00 -7.78 -1.72
CA VAL A 34 -0.65 -7.40 -3.10
C VAL A 34 0.77 -7.87 -3.41
N ASP A 35 1.72 -7.63 -2.50
CA ASP A 35 3.11 -8.07 -2.65
C ASP A 35 3.21 -9.59 -2.75
N GLY A 36 2.47 -10.33 -1.91
CA GLY A 36 2.42 -11.80 -1.96
C GLY A 36 1.93 -12.32 -3.32
N ALA A 37 0.86 -11.73 -3.86
CA ALA A 37 0.33 -12.10 -5.18
C ALA A 37 1.31 -11.73 -6.32
N LEU A 38 1.99 -10.58 -6.23
CA LEU A 38 2.99 -10.16 -7.21
C LEU A 38 4.24 -11.07 -7.20
N ALA A 39 4.73 -11.45 -6.01
CA ALA A 39 5.86 -12.35 -5.87
C ALA A 39 5.55 -13.74 -6.45
N GLU A 40 4.33 -14.23 -6.26
CA GLU A 40 3.88 -15.49 -6.84
C GLU A 40 3.74 -15.39 -8.38
N ALA A 41 3.28 -14.26 -8.90
CA ALA A 41 3.24 -14.01 -10.35
C ALA A 41 4.66 -14.02 -10.95
N GLU A 42 5.62 -13.37 -10.31
CA GLU A 42 7.02 -13.39 -10.75
C GLU A 42 7.62 -14.81 -10.70
N ARG A 43 7.26 -15.60 -9.66
CA ARG A 43 7.65 -17.02 -9.60
C ARG A 43 7.10 -17.80 -10.79
N LEU A 44 5.82 -17.63 -11.13
CA LEU A 44 5.21 -18.27 -12.30
C LEU A 44 5.89 -17.85 -13.61
N ASP A 45 6.19 -16.57 -13.79
CA ASP A 45 6.84 -16.06 -15.00
C ASP A 45 8.26 -16.63 -15.20
N ARG A 46 9.04 -16.73 -14.12
CA ARG A 46 10.38 -17.37 -14.15
C ARG A 46 10.33 -18.85 -14.56
N HIS A 47 9.18 -19.50 -14.42
CA HIS A 47 8.94 -20.87 -14.90
C HIS A 47 8.31 -20.92 -16.30
N GLY A 48 8.29 -19.81 -17.04
CA GLY A 48 7.71 -19.73 -18.38
C GLY A 48 6.17 -19.72 -18.39
N LYS A 49 5.52 -19.52 -17.25
CA LYS A 49 4.05 -19.49 -17.11
C LYS A 49 3.51 -18.05 -17.13
N GLY A 50 3.95 -17.25 -18.10
CA GLY A 50 3.59 -15.82 -18.19
C GLY A 50 2.08 -15.55 -18.24
N GLU A 51 1.31 -16.44 -18.88
CA GLU A 51 -0.16 -16.32 -18.90
C GLU A 51 -0.80 -16.54 -17.52
N ASP A 52 -0.35 -17.54 -16.78
CA ASP A 52 -0.85 -17.80 -15.42
C ASP A 52 -0.41 -16.70 -14.46
N ALA A 53 0.82 -16.20 -14.61
CA ALA A 53 1.33 -15.05 -13.87
C ALA A 53 0.45 -13.81 -14.11
N ALA A 54 0.13 -13.50 -15.37
CA ALA A 54 -0.73 -12.37 -15.70
C ALA A 54 -2.14 -12.50 -15.13
N LYS A 55 -2.74 -13.70 -15.16
CA LYS A 55 -4.05 -13.96 -14.53
C LYS A 55 -4.02 -13.75 -13.02
N LEU A 56 -2.91 -14.10 -12.36
CA LEU A 56 -2.76 -13.86 -10.93
C LEU A 56 -2.71 -12.36 -10.60
N VAL A 57 -2.04 -11.57 -11.44
CA VAL A 57 -1.99 -10.10 -11.31
C VAL A 57 -3.39 -9.49 -11.53
N GLU A 58 -4.08 -9.87 -12.60
CA GLU A 58 -5.40 -9.37 -12.96
C GLU A 58 -6.50 -9.80 -11.97
N GLY A 59 -6.35 -10.98 -11.37
CA GLY A 59 -7.29 -11.55 -10.42
C GLY A 59 -6.95 -11.19 -8.98
N GLU A 60 -5.93 -11.85 -8.43
CA GLU A 60 -5.64 -11.83 -7.00
C GLU A 60 -4.97 -10.51 -6.57
N ALA A 61 -3.92 -10.07 -7.27
CA ALA A 61 -3.23 -8.84 -6.89
C ALA A 61 -4.16 -7.61 -7.02
N THR A 62 -4.94 -7.55 -8.11
CA THR A 62 -5.93 -6.48 -8.33
C THR A 62 -7.04 -6.49 -7.28
N ARG A 63 -7.54 -7.67 -6.87
CA ARG A 63 -8.53 -7.79 -5.79
C ARG A 63 -7.95 -7.34 -4.45
N ALA A 64 -6.76 -7.84 -4.10
CA ALA A 64 -6.08 -7.47 -2.85
C ALA A 64 -5.83 -5.95 -2.78
N LEU A 65 -5.46 -5.32 -3.89
CA LEU A 65 -5.29 -3.87 -3.97
C LEU A 65 -6.62 -3.12 -3.83
N GLY A 66 -7.70 -3.67 -4.39
CA GLY A 66 -9.06 -3.18 -4.19
C GLY A 66 -9.47 -3.19 -2.72
N ASP A 67 -9.24 -4.30 -2.03
CA ASP A 67 -9.52 -4.44 -0.60
C ASP A 67 -8.70 -3.47 0.24
N ALA A 68 -7.40 -3.32 -0.06
CA ALA A 68 -6.53 -2.35 0.62
C ALA A 68 -6.98 -0.90 0.38
N THR A 69 -7.43 -0.59 -0.84
CA THR A 69 -7.96 0.73 -1.20
C THR A 69 -9.29 1.02 -0.48
N ALA A 70 -10.16 0.03 -0.34
CA ALA A 70 -11.39 0.17 0.43
C ALA A 70 -11.09 0.46 1.91
N LEU A 71 -10.17 -0.30 2.51
CA LEU A 71 -9.72 -0.06 3.88
C LEU A 71 -9.08 1.32 4.04
N LEU A 72 -8.34 1.81 3.04
CA LEU A 72 -7.76 3.15 3.04
C LEU A 72 -8.85 4.23 3.11
N ILE A 73 -9.92 4.10 2.32
CA ILE A 73 -11.04 5.05 2.31
C ILE A 73 -11.75 5.09 3.67
N GLU A 74 -11.89 3.94 4.33
CA GLU A 74 -12.50 3.82 5.66
C GLU A 74 -11.60 4.34 6.78
N THR A 75 -10.28 4.26 6.59
CA THR A 75 -9.30 4.68 7.59
C THR A 75 -9.21 6.20 7.65
N LYS A 76 -9.57 6.77 8.81
CA LYS A 76 -9.47 8.20 9.11
C LYS A 76 -8.38 8.44 10.15
N PRO A 77 -7.17 8.86 9.73
CA PRO A 77 -6.13 9.27 10.67
C PRO A 77 -6.53 10.58 11.37
N LEU A 78 -6.06 10.74 12.60
CA LEU A 78 -6.42 11.87 13.46
C LEU A 78 -5.26 12.85 13.64
N SER A 79 -4.02 12.36 13.60
CA SER A 79 -2.80 13.14 13.74
C SER A 79 -2.32 13.67 12.38
N PRO A 80 -1.66 14.84 12.33
CA PRO A 80 -1.05 15.33 11.09
C PRO A 80 -0.05 14.35 10.47
N TRP A 81 0.69 13.63 11.32
CA TRP A 81 1.61 12.57 10.89
C TRP A 81 0.86 11.42 10.20
N GLY A 82 -0.22 10.94 10.82
CA GLY A 82 -1.05 9.88 10.26
C GLY A 82 -1.71 10.30 8.94
N THR A 83 -2.20 11.54 8.85
CA THR A 83 -2.77 12.10 7.61
C THR A 83 -1.76 12.14 6.47
N SER A 84 -0.50 12.53 6.74
CA SER A 84 0.56 12.55 5.72
C SER A 84 0.85 11.15 5.17
N LEU A 85 1.07 10.17 6.05
CA LEU A 85 1.36 8.79 5.63
C LEU A 85 0.16 8.13 4.94
N HIS A 86 -1.06 8.42 5.39
CA HIS A 86 -2.28 7.95 4.73
C HIS A 86 -2.38 8.48 3.29
N ALA A 87 -2.08 9.76 3.07
CA ALA A 87 -2.05 10.33 1.72
C ALA A 87 -0.95 9.70 0.84
N GLU A 88 0.22 9.39 1.40
CA GLU A 88 1.28 8.68 0.69
C GLU A 88 0.88 7.25 0.29
N LEU A 89 0.22 6.51 1.19
CA LEU A 89 -0.37 5.21 0.90
C LEU A 89 -1.42 5.30 -0.21
N GLY A 90 -2.28 6.33 -0.18
CA GLY A 90 -3.26 6.56 -1.23
C GLY A 90 -2.64 6.77 -2.61
N LYS A 91 -1.55 7.54 -2.68
CA LYS A 91 -0.79 7.69 -3.92
C LYS A 91 -0.18 6.37 -4.37
N LEU A 92 0.46 5.63 -3.46
CA LEU A 92 1.03 4.31 -3.77
C LEU A 92 -0.03 3.35 -4.34
N PHE A 93 -1.20 3.25 -3.71
CA PHE A 93 -2.26 2.35 -4.16
C PHE A 93 -2.81 2.76 -5.53
N SER A 94 -2.98 4.07 -5.76
CA SER A 94 -3.35 4.61 -7.07
C SER A 94 -2.32 4.25 -8.14
N ASP A 95 -1.03 4.44 -7.85
CA ASP A 95 0.06 4.15 -8.79
C ASP A 95 0.15 2.64 -9.09
N ARG A 96 0.04 1.79 -8.06
CA ARG A 96 -0.03 0.32 -8.23
C ARG A 96 -1.21 -0.07 -9.12
N LYS A 97 -2.38 0.53 -8.89
CA LYS A 97 -3.59 0.24 -9.68
C LYS A 97 -3.41 0.61 -11.14
N ALA A 98 -2.78 1.75 -11.42
CA ALA A 98 -2.48 2.18 -12.77
C ALA A 98 -1.43 1.29 -13.46
N ALA A 99 -0.46 0.75 -12.71
CA ALA A 99 0.60 -0.11 -13.23
C ALA A 99 0.15 -1.56 -13.52
N MET A 100 -0.84 -2.08 -12.79
CA MET A 100 -1.27 -3.49 -12.85
C MET A 100 -1.57 -4.00 -14.27
N PRO A 101 -2.36 -3.31 -15.13
CA PRO A 101 -2.65 -3.79 -16.47
C PRO A 101 -1.40 -3.88 -17.35
N GLY A 102 -0.50 -2.90 -17.24
CA GLY A 102 0.77 -2.88 -17.97
C GLY A 102 1.69 -4.02 -17.53
N TYR A 103 1.76 -4.28 -16.23
CA TYR A 103 2.53 -5.39 -15.68
C TYR A 103 1.98 -6.76 -16.14
N ALA A 104 0.67 -6.98 -16.08
CA ALA A 104 0.03 -8.20 -16.58
C ALA A 104 0.27 -8.41 -18.09
N SER A 105 0.18 -7.34 -18.89
CA SER A 105 0.49 -7.41 -20.32
C SER A 105 1.97 -7.76 -20.56
N ALA A 106 2.89 -7.19 -19.79
CA ALA A 106 4.31 -7.48 -19.90
C ALA A 106 4.65 -8.94 -19.59
N LEU A 107 4.01 -9.56 -18.58
CA LEU A 107 4.21 -10.97 -18.24
C LEU A 107 3.88 -11.92 -19.39
N ARG A 108 2.88 -11.59 -20.20
CA ARG A 108 2.50 -12.35 -21.42
C ARG A 108 3.44 -12.11 -22.61
N SER A 109 4.17 -11.00 -22.60
CA SER A 109 5.05 -10.63 -23.71
C SER A 109 6.23 -11.58 -23.81
N SER A 110 6.68 -11.88 -25.04
CA SER A 110 7.99 -12.51 -25.27
C SER A 110 9.13 -11.49 -25.32
N ASP A 111 8.81 -10.18 -25.33
CA ASP A 111 9.79 -9.10 -25.37
C ASP A 111 10.40 -8.87 -23.98
N ALA A 112 11.67 -9.23 -23.84
CA ALA A 112 12.44 -9.06 -22.61
C ALA A 112 12.57 -7.60 -22.16
N LYS A 113 12.56 -6.64 -23.09
CA LYS A 113 12.63 -5.20 -22.77
C LYS A 113 11.34 -4.76 -22.09
N VAL A 114 10.18 -5.16 -22.64
CA VAL A 114 8.87 -4.85 -22.05
C VAL A 114 8.76 -5.45 -20.65
N LYS A 115 9.22 -6.71 -20.45
CA LYS A 115 9.26 -7.34 -19.13
C LYS A 115 10.14 -6.57 -18.15
N LEU A 116 11.34 -6.18 -18.57
CA LEU A 116 12.29 -5.46 -17.73
C LEU A 116 11.73 -4.10 -17.29
N GLU A 117 11.16 -3.33 -18.21
CA GLU A 117 10.56 -2.02 -17.90
C GLU A 117 9.42 -2.14 -16.87
N ALA A 118 8.55 -3.14 -17.04
CA ALA A 118 7.45 -3.38 -16.12
C ALA A 118 7.94 -3.86 -14.73
N ALA A 119 8.97 -4.71 -14.70
CA ALA A 119 9.59 -5.17 -13.45
C ALA A 119 10.29 -4.02 -12.70
N LEU A 120 11.00 -3.13 -13.41
CA LEU A 120 11.63 -1.96 -12.80
C LEU A 120 10.61 -0.99 -12.20
N LEU A 121 9.47 -0.79 -12.88
CA LEU A 121 8.36 0.00 -12.33
C LEU A 121 7.86 -0.62 -11.03
N GLN A 122 7.64 -1.94 -10.99
CA GLN A 122 7.18 -2.60 -9.76
C GLN A 122 8.19 -2.54 -8.63
N ALA A 123 9.48 -2.76 -8.91
CA ALA A 123 10.53 -2.59 -7.91
C ALA A 123 10.55 -1.16 -7.32
N GLY A 124 10.27 -0.14 -8.14
CA GLY A 124 10.13 1.24 -7.69
C GLY A 124 8.94 1.44 -6.74
N LEU A 125 7.80 0.79 -7.01
CA LEU A 125 6.61 0.83 -6.17
C LEU A 125 6.81 0.06 -4.85
N GLU A 126 7.46 -1.10 -4.89
CA GLU A 126 7.82 -1.87 -3.70
C GLU A 126 8.78 -1.09 -2.79
N LYS A 127 9.80 -0.46 -3.35
CA LYS A 127 10.73 0.39 -2.58
C LYS A 127 9.99 1.53 -1.86
N ARG A 128 8.99 2.12 -2.50
CA ARG A 128 8.13 3.15 -1.88
C ARG A 128 7.28 2.56 -0.75
N ALA A 129 6.68 1.39 -0.95
CA ALA A 129 5.92 0.69 0.08
C ALA A 129 6.77 0.41 1.33
N LEU A 130 8.01 -0.09 1.12
CA LEU A 130 8.97 -0.32 2.21
C LEU A 130 9.36 0.96 2.94
N ALA A 131 9.54 2.07 2.23
CA ALA A 131 9.86 3.36 2.84
C ALA A 131 8.72 3.87 3.73
N ILE A 132 7.47 3.76 3.27
CA ILE A 132 6.28 4.11 4.06
C ILE A 132 6.18 3.20 5.29
N ALA A 133 6.36 1.88 5.12
CA ALA A 133 6.33 0.93 6.23
C ALA A 133 7.41 1.21 7.29
N ALA A 134 8.60 1.62 6.86
CA ALA A 134 9.66 2.05 7.77
C ALA A 134 9.27 3.33 8.52
N ALA A 135 8.66 4.31 7.85
CA ALA A 135 8.18 5.54 8.46
C ALA A 135 7.08 5.28 9.51
N THR A 136 6.20 4.28 9.29
CA THR A 136 5.19 3.87 10.28
C THR A 136 5.81 3.28 11.56
N LYS A 137 6.98 2.65 11.45
CA LYS A 137 7.69 2.05 12.60
C LYS A 137 8.64 3.02 13.30
N ALA A 138 9.11 4.05 12.60
CA ALA A 138 10.01 5.04 13.17
C ALA A 138 9.33 5.79 14.32
N THR A 139 9.86 5.63 15.53
CA THR A 139 9.50 6.46 16.69
C THR A 139 10.18 7.82 16.53
N ARG A 140 9.44 8.93 16.68
CA ARG A 140 10.10 10.23 16.83
C ARG A 140 10.95 10.16 18.08
N LYS A 141 12.27 10.25 17.92
CA LYS A 141 13.15 10.60 19.04
C LYS A 141 12.89 12.09 19.29
N ASN A 142 12.28 12.39 20.44
CA ASN A 142 12.14 13.76 20.94
C ASN A 142 13.52 14.38 21.18
#